data_AF-A0A6C1DTD7-F1
#
_entry.id   AF-A0A6C1DTD7-F1
#
_cell.length_a   1.000
_cell.length_b   1.000
_cell.length_c   1.000
_cell.angle_alpha   90.00
_cell.angle_beta   90.00
_cell.angle_gamma   90.00
#
_symmetry.space_group_name_H-M   'P 1'
#
loop_
_entity.id
_entity.type
_entity.pdbx_description
1 polymer ?
#
loop_
_entity_poly.entity_id
_entity_poly.type
_entity_poly.pdbx_seq_one_letter_code
_entity_poly.pdbx_strand_id
1 'polypeptide(L)'
;MCNIVIVEKEAVFTKLVNNYHKLSTNTMLITGKGFPDFLTRLFLKKLEQYCSKLISDCSIFTDADPYGISIALNYTHSNERNAYICTMANYKGIRITQVLAQNNEVHNKSIQLLSLNQRDYSLAKNLIASLTANSWDIATSPLKNVVIECQREIFFQKKAEMNEIDARILNTNE
;
A
#
# COMPACT_ATOMS: atom_id res chain seq x y z
N MET A 1 14.38 -5.27 -16.83
CA MET A 1 13.43 -5.62 -15.76
C MET A 1 12.48 -4.44 -15.54
N CYS A 2 11.24 -4.70 -15.13
CA CYS A 2 10.14 -3.74 -15.03
C CYS A 2 9.68 -3.60 -13.58
N ASN A 3 9.43 -2.38 -13.14
CA ASN A 3 8.82 -2.10 -11.84
C ASN A 3 7.31 -1.92 -12.02
N ILE A 4 6.49 -2.58 -11.22
CA ILE A 4 5.05 -2.38 -11.18
C ILE A 4 4.72 -1.53 -9.95
N VAL A 5 4.03 -0.43 -10.17
CA VAL A 5 3.57 0.47 -9.11
C VAL A 5 2.06 0.55 -9.16
N ILE A 6 1.41 -0.02 -8.15
CA ILE A 6 -0.03 -0.03 -7.96
C ILE A 6 -0.38 1.09 -7.00
N VAL A 7 -1.27 2.01 -7.41
CA VAL A 7 -1.75 3.10 -6.56
C VAL A 7 -3.26 3.04 -6.41
N GLU A 8 -3.73 3.28 -5.19
CA GLU A 8 -5.15 3.31 -4.87
C GLU A 8 -5.90 4.42 -5.62
N LYS A 9 -5.41 5.66 -5.54
CA LYS A 9 -6.13 6.86 -5.97
C LYS A 9 -5.86 7.25 -7.41
N GLU A 10 -6.94 7.56 -8.14
CA GLU A 10 -6.87 8.10 -9.49
C GLU A 10 -6.08 9.42 -9.56
N ALA A 11 -6.29 10.33 -8.60
CA ALA A 11 -5.57 11.60 -8.58
C ALA A 11 -4.05 11.42 -8.47
N VAL A 12 -3.59 10.48 -7.64
CA VAL A 12 -2.16 10.13 -7.54
C VAL A 12 -1.69 9.45 -8.81
N PHE A 13 -2.45 8.51 -9.36
CA PHE A 13 -2.14 7.88 -10.64
C PHE A 13 -1.92 8.92 -11.74
N THR A 14 -2.85 9.86 -11.92
CA THR A 14 -2.74 10.94 -12.92
C THR A 14 -1.53 11.83 -12.67
N LYS A 15 -1.24 12.16 -11.41
CA LYS A 15 -0.03 12.92 -11.03
C LYS A 15 1.25 12.17 -11.42
N LEU A 16 1.30 10.85 -11.21
CA LEU A 16 2.44 10.01 -11.58
C LEU A 16 2.61 9.87 -13.09
N VAL A 17 1.52 9.69 -13.83
CA VAL A 17 1.53 9.67 -15.30
C VAL A 17 2.07 11.00 -15.86
N ASN A 18 1.60 12.14 -15.34
CA ASN A 18 2.09 13.46 -15.76
C ASN A 18 3.58 13.70 -15.41
N ASN A 19 4.08 13.01 -14.39
CA ASN A 19 5.48 13.08 -13.95
C ASN A 19 6.26 11.79 -14.27
N TYR A 20 5.83 11.01 -15.26
CA TYR A 20 6.36 9.67 -15.51
C TYR A 20 7.87 9.68 -15.79
N HIS A 21 8.39 10.75 -16.40
CA HIS A 21 9.82 10.97 -16.63
C HIS A 21 10.68 11.02 -15.36
N LYS A 22 10.08 11.23 -14.18
CA LYS A 22 10.76 11.23 -12.87
C LYS A 22 10.79 9.85 -12.21
N LEU A 23 10.04 8.89 -12.75
CA LEU A 23 10.05 7.51 -12.27
C LEU A 23 11.23 6.74 -12.85
N SER A 24 11.57 5.62 -12.22
CA SER A 24 12.60 4.73 -12.75
C SER A 24 12.28 4.30 -14.19
N THR A 25 13.31 4.17 -15.04
CA THR A 25 13.15 3.64 -16.39
C THR A 25 12.46 2.28 -16.33
N ASN A 26 11.41 2.08 -17.14
CA ASN A 26 10.64 0.84 -17.24
C ASN A 26 9.70 0.57 -16.04
N THR A 27 8.73 1.48 -15.83
CA THR A 27 7.72 1.38 -14.75
C THR A 27 6.30 1.19 -15.33
N MET A 28 5.58 0.15 -14.92
CA MET A 28 4.16 0.00 -15.20
C MET A 28 3.33 0.57 -14.06
N LEU A 29 2.56 1.62 -14.32
CA LEU A 29 1.61 2.19 -13.37
C LEU A 29 0.26 1.47 -13.50
N ILE A 30 -0.33 1.09 -12.37
CA ILE A 30 -1.65 0.45 -12.29
C ILE A 30 -2.48 1.17 -11.21
N THR A 31 -3.78 1.33 -11.43
CA THR A 31 -4.69 1.80 -10.39
C THR A 31 -6.00 1.00 -10.40
N GLY A 32 -6.50 0.68 -9.21
CA GLY A 32 -7.85 0.10 -9.02
C GLY A 32 -8.94 1.14 -8.76
N LYS A 33 -8.57 2.42 -8.61
CA LYS A 33 -9.47 3.51 -8.19
C LYS A 33 -10.21 3.20 -6.88
N GLY A 34 -9.45 2.79 -5.85
CA GLY A 34 -9.96 2.24 -4.60
C GLY A 34 -9.79 0.72 -4.55
N PHE A 35 -10.83 -0.01 -4.14
CA PHE A 35 -10.81 -1.48 -4.12
C PHE A 35 -10.67 -2.04 -5.54
N PRO A 36 -9.73 -2.97 -5.79
CA PRO A 36 -9.56 -3.54 -7.12
C PRO A 36 -10.75 -4.39 -7.52
N ASP A 37 -11.22 -4.19 -8.76
CA ASP A 37 -12.20 -5.07 -9.36
C ASP A 37 -11.61 -6.44 -9.74
N PHE A 38 -12.47 -7.35 -10.18
CA PHE A 38 -12.08 -8.70 -10.59
C PHE A 38 -11.03 -8.70 -11.72
N LEU A 39 -11.19 -7.82 -12.72
CA LEU A 39 -10.33 -7.79 -13.90
C LEU A 39 -8.94 -7.24 -13.57
N THR A 40 -8.84 -6.26 -12.67
CA THR A 40 -7.58 -5.73 -12.15
C THR A 40 -6.80 -6.81 -11.42
N ARG A 41 -7.47 -7.59 -10.56
CA ARG A 41 -6.85 -8.71 -9.86
C ARG A 41 -6.42 -9.83 -10.81
N LEU A 42 -7.26 -10.17 -11.80
CA LEU A 42 -6.92 -11.15 -12.83
C LEU A 42 -5.73 -10.69 -13.68
N PHE A 43 -5.66 -9.40 -14.04
CA PHE A 43 -4.55 -8.83 -14.79
C PHE A 43 -3.23 -8.99 -14.05
N LEU A 44 -3.19 -8.62 -12.76
CA LEU A 44 -2.01 -8.80 -11.92
C LEU A 44 -1.63 -10.27 -11.77
N LYS A 45 -2.61 -11.17 -11.62
CA LYS A 45 -2.34 -12.62 -11.58
C LYS A 45 -1.71 -13.12 -12.87
N LYS A 46 -2.18 -12.65 -14.03
CA LYS A 46 -1.61 -13.01 -15.33
C LYS A 46 -0.20 -12.45 -15.49
N LEU A 47 0.06 -11.23 -15.04
CA LEU A 47 1.43 -10.67 -15.02
C LEU A 47 2.36 -11.53 -14.17
N GLU A 48 1.91 -11.99 -13.00
CA GLU A 48 2.68 -12.91 -12.17
C GLU A 48 2.95 -14.24 -12.87
N GLN A 49 1.93 -14.84 -13.48
CA GLN A 49 2.04 -16.15 -14.14
C GLN A 49 2.95 -16.13 -15.37
N TYR A 50 2.83 -15.09 -16.21
CA TYR A 50 3.47 -15.07 -17.53
C TYR A 50 4.69 -14.14 -17.61
N CYS A 51 4.82 -13.17 -16.72
CA CYS A 51 5.84 -12.12 -16.81
C CYS A 51 6.71 -11.98 -15.56
N SER A 52 6.61 -12.86 -14.56
CA SER A 52 7.39 -12.78 -13.30
C SER A 52 8.89 -12.60 -13.49
N LYS A 53 9.50 -13.27 -14.48
CA LYS A 53 10.94 -13.13 -14.78
C LYS A 53 11.34 -11.74 -15.29
N LEU A 54 10.39 -10.95 -15.75
CA LEU A 54 10.61 -9.59 -16.26
C LEU A 54 10.34 -8.53 -15.19
N ILE A 55 9.71 -8.88 -14.07
CA ILE A 55 9.28 -7.96 -13.01
C ILE A 55 10.34 -7.94 -11.91
N SER A 56 10.92 -6.77 -11.64
CA SER A 56 11.91 -6.58 -10.56
C SER A 56 11.27 -6.25 -9.22
N ASP A 57 10.18 -5.48 -9.23
CA ASP A 57 9.47 -5.04 -8.04
C ASP A 57 7.99 -4.86 -8.39
N CYS A 58 7.10 -5.19 -7.45
CA CYS A 58 5.67 -4.96 -7.57
C CYS A 58 5.18 -4.37 -6.25
N SER A 59 4.95 -3.05 -6.23
CA SER A 59 4.68 -2.31 -5.01
C SER A 59 3.29 -1.69 -5.01
N ILE A 60 2.59 -1.82 -3.89
CA ILE A 60 1.26 -1.22 -3.67
C ILE A 60 1.39 -0.03 -2.72
N PHE A 61 0.83 1.10 -3.13
CA PHE A 61 0.74 2.33 -2.35
C PHE A 61 -0.74 2.72 -2.17
N THR A 62 -1.13 2.84 -0.91
CA THR A 62 -2.45 3.28 -0.43
C THR A 62 -2.26 4.37 0.64
N ASP A 63 -3.33 4.99 1.09
CA ASP A 63 -3.26 5.96 2.19
C ASP A 63 -2.65 5.36 3.47
N ALA A 64 -2.12 6.22 4.35
CA ALA A 64 -1.68 5.81 5.69
C ALA A 64 -2.90 5.69 6.61
N ASP A 65 -3.77 4.73 6.31
CA ASP A 65 -4.92 4.39 7.14
C ASP A 65 -5.37 2.91 7.00
N PRO A 66 -6.27 2.44 7.90
CA PRO A 66 -6.71 1.05 7.90
C PRO A 66 -7.51 0.66 6.64
N TYR A 67 -8.15 1.62 5.97
CA TYR A 67 -8.87 1.37 4.71
C TYR A 67 -7.89 1.16 3.56
N GLY A 68 -6.84 1.98 3.47
CA GLY A 68 -5.74 1.82 2.53
C GLY A 68 -5.07 0.46 2.69
N ILE A 69 -4.83 0.01 3.93
CA ILE A 69 -4.33 -1.34 4.19
C ILE A 69 -5.31 -2.43 3.72
N SER A 70 -6.60 -2.27 4.01
CA SER A 70 -7.64 -3.21 3.55
C SER A 70 -7.69 -3.32 2.02
N ILE A 71 -7.54 -2.20 1.30
CA ILE A 71 -7.45 -2.19 -0.16
C ILE A 71 -6.21 -2.95 -0.63
N ALA A 72 -5.04 -2.69 -0.03
CA ALA A 72 -3.81 -3.39 -0.39
C ALA A 72 -3.93 -4.91 -0.22
N LEU A 73 -4.57 -5.37 0.86
CA LEU A 73 -4.81 -6.79 1.10
C LEU A 73 -5.66 -7.43 0.00
N ASN A 74 -6.61 -6.72 -0.61
CA ASN A 74 -7.38 -7.29 -1.73
C ASN A 74 -6.54 -7.65 -2.96
N TYR A 75 -5.30 -7.14 -3.07
CA TYR A 75 -4.36 -7.53 -4.10
C TYR A 75 -3.49 -8.74 -3.72
N THR A 76 -3.14 -8.89 -2.44
CA THR A 76 -2.10 -9.84 -1.97
C THR A 76 -2.65 -10.97 -1.11
N HIS A 77 -3.77 -10.74 -0.43
CA HIS A 77 -4.36 -11.61 0.58
C HIS A 77 -5.88 -11.45 0.63
N SER A 78 -6.61 -12.41 0.06
CA SER A 78 -8.07 -12.41 0.09
C SER A 78 -8.62 -13.64 0.79
N ASN A 79 -9.62 -13.41 1.64
CA ASN A 79 -10.41 -14.46 2.30
C ASN A 79 -11.55 -14.96 1.39
N GLU A 80 -11.78 -14.33 0.23
CA GLU A 80 -12.82 -14.73 -0.71
C GLU A 80 -12.39 -15.98 -1.50
N ARG A 81 -13.28 -16.97 -1.56
CA ARG A 81 -13.08 -18.14 -2.42
C ARG A 81 -13.03 -17.69 -3.88
N ASN A 82 -12.00 -18.11 -4.62
CA ASN A 82 -11.73 -17.76 -6.03
C ASN A 82 -11.29 -16.32 -6.31
N ALA A 83 -10.86 -15.56 -5.30
CA ALA A 83 -10.20 -14.29 -5.57
C ALA A 83 -8.81 -14.50 -6.18
N TYR A 84 -8.50 -13.75 -7.24
CA TYR A 84 -7.14 -13.65 -7.77
C TYR A 84 -6.29 -12.78 -6.84
N ILE A 85 -5.19 -13.34 -6.34
CA ILE A 85 -4.16 -12.62 -5.58
C ILE A 85 -2.83 -12.64 -6.33
N CYS A 86 -2.05 -11.59 -6.15
CA CYS A 86 -0.71 -11.41 -6.69
C CYS A 86 0.29 -11.55 -5.55
N THR A 87 0.99 -12.69 -5.46
CA THR A 87 1.91 -13.00 -4.36
C THR A 87 3.24 -12.26 -4.48
N MET A 88 3.62 -11.81 -5.68
CA MET A 88 4.78 -10.94 -5.87
C MET A 88 4.55 -9.49 -5.41
N ALA A 89 3.28 -9.07 -5.23
CA ALA A 89 2.98 -7.71 -4.86
C ALA A 89 3.26 -7.49 -3.37
N ASN A 90 3.98 -6.42 -3.05
CA ASN A 90 4.35 -6.05 -1.71
C ASN A 90 3.67 -4.74 -1.30
N TYR A 91 3.11 -4.71 -0.10
CA TYR A 91 2.57 -3.47 0.46
C TYR A 91 3.72 -2.59 0.94
N LYS A 92 3.95 -1.47 0.24
CA LYS A 92 4.89 -0.42 0.70
C LYS A 92 4.13 0.69 1.41
N GLY A 93 2.94 1.05 0.88
CA GLY A 93 2.03 2.00 1.49
C GLY A 93 2.65 3.38 1.71
N ILE A 94 1.84 4.28 2.25
CA ILE A 94 2.36 5.39 3.02
C ILE A 94 2.38 4.96 4.47
N ARG A 95 3.53 5.08 5.14
CA ARG A 95 3.62 4.77 6.57
C ARG A 95 3.36 6.00 7.41
N ILE A 96 2.58 5.87 8.47
CA ILE A 96 2.28 7.00 9.38
C ILE A 96 3.57 7.58 9.99
N THR A 97 4.58 6.72 10.23
CA THR A 97 5.89 7.15 10.74
C THR A 97 6.64 8.02 9.74
N GLN A 98 6.49 7.79 8.43
CA GLN A 98 7.12 8.62 7.40
C GLN A 98 6.47 10.01 7.37
N VAL A 99 5.14 10.07 7.47
CA VAL A 99 4.41 11.34 7.52
C VAL A 99 4.78 12.16 8.76
N LEU A 100 4.87 11.49 9.92
CA LEU A 100 5.29 12.12 11.17
C LEU A 100 6.74 12.62 11.08
N ALA A 101 7.65 11.83 10.51
CA ALA A 101 9.04 12.24 10.31
C ALA A 101 9.15 13.46 9.38
N GLN A 102 8.45 13.45 8.25
CA GLN A 102 8.42 14.56 7.31
C GLN A 102 7.89 15.85 7.94
N ASN A 103 6.87 15.76 8.79
CA ASN A 103 6.33 16.93 9.50
C ASN A 103 7.29 17.52 10.54
N ASN A 104 8.28 16.76 11.00
CA ASN A 104 9.33 17.25 11.89
C ASN A 104 10.47 17.95 11.13
N GLU A 105 10.56 17.81 9.81
CA GLU A 105 11.60 18.47 9.01
C GLU A 105 11.22 19.92 8.67
N VAL A 106 12.09 20.86 9.07
CA VAL A 106 11.86 22.31 8.96
C VAL A 106 11.67 22.80 7.51
N HIS A 107 12.19 22.07 6.53
CA HIS A 107 12.19 22.48 5.12
C HIS A 107 11.06 21.87 4.27
N ASN A 108 10.26 20.96 4.83
CA ASN A 108 9.19 20.31 4.08
C ASN A 108 7.82 20.94 4.39
N LYS A 109 6.95 20.96 3.38
CA LYS A 109 5.53 21.27 3.59
C LYS A 109 4.96 20.22 4.56
N SER A 110 4.40 20.69 5.67
CA SER A 110 3.70 19.83 6.62
C SER A 110 2.51 19.15 5.94
N ILE A 111 2.46 17.83 6.00
CA ILE A 111 1.32 17.03 5.58
C ILE A 111 0.26 17.08 6.67
N GLN A 112 -1.00 17.29 6.28
CA GLN A 112 -2.12 17.27 7.20
C GLN A 112 -2.31 15.87 7.78
N LEU A 113 -2.21 15.76 9.11
CA LEU A 113 -2.57 14.54 9.85
C LEU A 113 -4.02 14.62 10.31
N LEU A 114 -4.78 13.57 10.02
CA LEU A 114 -6.16 13.41 10.47
C LEU A 114 -6.17 12.50 11.71
N SER A 115 -7.18 12.67 12.57
CA SER A 115 -7.38 11.78 13.71
C SER A 115 -8.07 10.48 13.25
N LEU A 116 -7.61 9.36 13.80
CA LEU A 116 -8.22 8.05 13.60
C LEU A 116 -9.60 8.02 14.29
N ASN A 117 -10.66 7.66 13.58
CA ASN A 117 -12.00 7.57 14.17
C ASN A 117 -12.32 6.16 14.70
N GLN A 118 -13.47 5.98 15.34
CA GLN A 118 -13.85 4.69 15.93
C GLN A 118 -13.99 3.55 14.88
N ARG A 119 -14.44 3.88 13.65
CA ARG A 119 -14.56 2.90 12.56
C ARG A 119 -13.18 2.47 12.07
N ASP A 120 -12.28 3.43 11.89
CA ASP A 120 -10.88 3.18 11.52
C ASP A 120 -10.20 2.26 12.56
N TYR A 121 -10.34 2.57 13.86
CA TYR A 121 -9.83 1.73 14.95
C TYR A 121 -10.39 0.30 14.89
N SER A 122 -11.71 0.19 14.70
CA SER A 122 -12.39 -1.11 14.64
C SER A 122 -11.90 -1.93 13.44
N LEU A 123 -11.70 -1.29 12.29
CA LEU A 123 -11.15 -1.93 11.10
C LEU A 123 -9.71 -2.40 11.32
N ALA A 124 -8.82 -1.53 11.82
CA ALA A 124 -7.43 -1.88 12.11
C ALA A 124 -7.34 -3.08 13.09
N LYS A 125 -8.15 -3.06 14.15
CA LYS A 125 -8.21 -4.16 15.13
C LYS A 125 -8.67 -5.48 14.47
N ASN A 126 -9.69 -5.42 13.62
CA ASN A 126 -10.18 -6.60 12.92
C ASN A 126 -9.17 -7.15 11.92
N LEU A 127 -8.46 -6.27 11.21
CA LEU A 127 -7.37 -6.64 10.31
C LEU A 127 -6.25 -7.36 11.09
N ILE A 128 -5.78 -6.79 12.20
CA ILE A 128 -4.77 -7.43 13.04
C ILE A 128 -5.23 -8.82 13.48
N ALA A 129 -6.44 -8.93 14.04
CA ALA A 129 -6.98 -10.21 14.50
C ALA A 129 -7.06 -11.25 13.38
N SER A 130 -7.54 -10.86 12.19
CA SER A 130 -7.63 -11.74 11.02
C SER A 130 -6.26 -12.19 10.53
N LEU A 131 -5.28 -11.28 10.48
CA LEU A 131 -3.94 -11.56 9.94
C LEU A 131 -3.09 -12.40 10.91
N THR A 132 -3.38 -12.34 12.22
CA THR A 132 -2.64 -13.10 13.23
C THR A 132 -3.31 -14.42 13.63
N ALA A 133 -4.56 -14.68 13.21
CA ALA A 133 -5.36 -15.80 13.69
C ALA A 133 -4.69 -17.19 13.53
N ASN A 134 -3.88 -17.37 12.48
CA ASN A 134 -3.21 -18.64 12.16
C ASN A 134 -1.68 -18.58 12.27
N SER A 135 -1.11 -17.47 12.77
CA SER A 135 0.34 -17.28 12.85
C SER A 135 0.83 -17.41 14.29
N TRP A 136 1.54 -18.51 14.58
CA TRP A 136 2.20 -18.71 15.87
C TRP A 136 3.34 -17.72 16.10
N ASP A 137 3.99 -17.27 15.02
CA ASP A 137 5.06 -16.28 15.05
C ASP A 137 4.85 -15.19 13.98
N ILE A 138 4.54 -13.98 14.44
CA ILE A 138 4.36 -12.80 13.58
C ILE A 138 5.72 -12.34 13.02
N ALA A 139 6.84 -12.62 13.69
CA ALA A 139 8.14 -12.13 13.28
C ALA A 139 8.62 -12.72 11.95
N THR A 140 8.13 -13.92 11.61
CA THR A 140 8.44 -14.64 10.36
C THR A 140 7.33 -14.53 9.32
N SER A 141 6.18 -13.92 9.65
CA SER A 141 5.05 -13.78 8.74
C SER A 141 5.34 -12.79 7.60
N PRO A 142 5.00 -13.10 6.34
CA PRO A 142 5.07 -12.12 5.25
C PRO A 142 4.13 -10.92 5.47
N LEU A 143 3.15 -11.05 6.36
CA LEU A 143 2.18 -9.99 6.70
C LEU A 143 2.63 -9.13 7.88
N LYS A 144 3.82 -9.39 8.44
CA LYS A 144 4.37 -8.66 9.60
C LYS A 144 4.30 -7.15 9.46
N ASN A 145 4.75 -6.62 8.32
CA ASN A 145 4.79 -5.18 8.09
C ASN A 145 3.39 -4.57 8.03
N VAL A 146 2.41 -5.30 7.51
CA VAL A 146 1.01 -4.88 7.48
C VAL A 146 0.43 -4.80 8.89
N VAL A 147 0.70 -5.81 9.72
CA VAL A 147 0.27 -5.83 11.13
C VAL A 147 0.91 -4.70 11.92
N ILE A 148 2.21 -4.49 11.75
CA ILE A 148 2.95 -3.39 12.41
C ILE A 148 2.35 -2.03 12.02
N GLU A 149 2.01 -1.83 10.74
CA GLU A 149 1.45 -0.55 10.31
C GLU A 149 0.06 -0.30 10.93
N CYS A 150 -0.82 -1.31 10.97
CA CYS A 150 -2.09 -1.20 11.70
C CYS A 150 -1.88 -0.84 13.18
N GLN A 151 -0.89 -1.45 13.83
CA GLN A 151 -0.56 -1.17 15.23
C GLN A 151 -0.05 0.26 15.42
N ARG A 152 0.75 0.77 14.48
CA ARG A 152 1.26 2.15 14.52
C ARG A 152 0.13 3.16 14.34
N GLU A 153 -0.77 2.94 13.39
CA GLU A 153 -1.94 3.82 13.19
C GLU A 153 -2.81 3.90 14.44
N ILE A 154 -3.06 2.75 15.10
CA ILE A 154 -3.75 2.71 16.40
C ILE A 154 -2.95 3.46 17.48
N PHE A 155 -1.64 3.23 17.56
CA PHE A 155 -0.78 3.82 18.58
C PHE A 155 -0.73 5.34 18.48
N PHE A 156 -0.50 5.88 17.28
CA PHE A 156 -0.45 7.32 17.06
C PHE A 156 -1.83 7.97 17.01
N GLN A 157 -2.89 7.19 16.77
CA GLN A 157 -4.26 7.69 16.53
C GLN A 157 -4.31 8.73 15.39
N LYS A 158 -3.45 8.56 14.39
CA LYS A 158 -3.34 9.45 13.23
C LYS A 158 -3.41 8.66 11.93
N LYS A 159 -3.91 9.34 10.90
CA LYS A 159 -3.91 8.87 9.52
C LYS A 159 -3.59 10.00 8.54
N ALA A 160 -3.20 9.64 7.32
CA ALA A 160 -2.83 10.63 6.30
C ALA A 160 -3.15 10.18 4.88
N GLU A 161 -3.46 11.17 4.05
CA GLU A 161 -3.77 11.00 2.63
C GLU A 161 -2.48 10.96 1.79
N MET A 162 -2.35 10.02 0.86
CA MET A 162 -1.17 9.92 0.00
C MET A 162 -0.99 11.10 -0.97
N ASN A 163 -2.06 11.85 -1.25
CA ASN A 163 -2.05 12.94 -2.24
C ASN A 163 -1.03 14.04 -1.88
N GLU A 164 -0.81 14.24 -0.59
CA GLU A 164 0.09 15.25 -0.03
C GLU A 164 1.57 14.80 -0.03
N ILE A 165 1.84 13.58 -0.50
CA ILE A 165 3.15 12.94 -0.37
C ILE A 165 3.92 13.04 -1.68
N ASP A 166 5.22 13.30 -1.55
CA ASP A 166 6.12 13.46 -2.69
C ASP A 166 6.32 12.11 -3.40
N ALA A 167 6.26 12.13 -4.74
CA ALA A 167 6.51 10.96 -5.57
C ALA A 167 7.90 10.34 -5.33
N ARG A 168 8.85 11.09 -4.76
CA ARG A 168 10.16 10.56 -4.31
C ARG A 168 10.03 9.39 -3.32
N ILE A 169 8.95 9.33 -2.54
CA ILE A 169 8.69 8.25 -1.57
C ILE A 169 8.36 6.92 -2.26
N LEU A 170 8.00 6.92 -3.54
CA LEU A 170 7.86 5.68 -4.32
C LEU A 170 9.21 5.03 -4.66
N ASN A 171 10.31 5.77 -4.55
CA ASN A 171 11.66 5.32 -4.91
C ASN A 171 12.51 4.91 -3.69
N THR A 172 12.00 5.05 -2.46
CA THR A 172 12.75 4.67 -1.25
C THR A 172 12.63 3.16 -1.00
N ASN A 173 13.78 2.49 -1.00
CA ASN A 173 13.92 1.03 -0.82
C ASN A 173 13.93 0.59 0.66
N GLU A 174 13.27 1.31 1.57
CA GLU A 174 13.32 1.06 3.02
C GLU A 174 12.07 0.42 3.63
#